data_AF-A0A9C9FYA8-F1
#
_entry.id   AF-A0A9C9FYA8-F1
#
_cell.length_a   1.000
_cell.length_b   1.000
_cell.length_c   1.000
_cell.angle_alpha   90.00
_cell.angle_beta   90.00
_cell.angle_gamma   90.00
#
_symmetry.space_group_name_H-M   'P 1'
#
loop_
_entity.id
_entity.type
_entity.pdbx_description
1 polymer ?
#
loop_
_entity_poly.entity_id
_entity_poly.type
_entity_poly.pdbx_seq_one_letter_code
_entity_poly.pdbx_strand_id
1 'polypeptide(L)'
;RLGLEDSSLNAVDNIMQRIRELALQADNGTLNASDRQDIRAEIQQHLDSLLQISNTQDSNGEYIFAGSRGHTQPFIANAAGGFLYNGDSGQRLVQIGDGRRIAISDPGSGVFRDIRVGNGTFGVAADAANTGTGVISNGTVTNPAAWVPDTYTITMTAGTSTTYEVRNVANTLLSSGTYQSGAAISFNGIVVDIKGVPANGDRYTIAPAANRDLLTTVQNLANTLDGKGTGTSSTAITQQLNIAIGDLDQSFNHILEKRTHIGSRLNALDSESNMNKDLSLQLQSSLSTLKDTDFAAAALHLNQQLTALQAAYLSFSQIQRLSLFNSL
;
A
#
# COMPACT_ATOMS: atom_id res chain seq x y z
N ARG A 1 13.07 13.39 4.56
CA ARG A 1 12.16 12.36 5.13
C ARG A 1 11.53 11.53 4.03
N LEU A 2 10.72 12.08 3.13
CA LEU A 2 10.16 11.31 2.00
C LEU A 2 11.21 10.54 1.17
N GLY A 3 12.38 11.11 0.91
CA GLY A 3 13.47 10.37 0.25
C GLY A 3 14.02 9.20 1.07
N LEU A 4 14.10 9.32 2.41
CA LEU A 4 14.51 8.24 3.31
C LEU A 4 13.43 7.14 3.37
N GLU A 5 12.17 7.55 3.32
CA GLU A 5 11.03 6.63 3.25
C GLU A 5 11.03 5.84 1.94
N ASP A 6 11.17 6.49 0.79
CA ASP A 6 11.25 5.79 -0.51
C ASP A 6 12.45 4.83 -0.56
N SER A 7 13.63 5.24 -0.08
CA SER A 7 14.78 4.34 -0.02
C SER A 7 14.56 3.16 0.92
N SER A 8 13.85 3.37 2.04
CA SER A 8 13.50 2.31 2.99
C SER A 8 12.54 1.31 2.35
N LEU A 9 11.50 1.79 1.65
CA LEU A 9 10.55 0.91 0.97
C LEU A 9 11.15 0.23 -0.25
N ASN A 10 12.12 0.84 -0.95
CA ASN A 10 12.88 0.16 -1.98
C ASN A 10 13.68 -1.03 -1.42
N ALA A 11 14.27 -0.88 -0.23
CA ALA A 11 14.94 -1.99 0.44
C ALA A 11 13.95 -3.12 0.81
N VAL A 12 12.74 -2.76 1.26
CA VAL A 12 11.65 -3.72 1.51
C VAL A 12 11.30 -4.47 0.22
N ASP A 13 11.15 -3.79 -0.91
CA ASP A 13 10.84 -4.43 -2.20
C ASP A 13 11.89 -5.49 -2.59
N ASN A 14 13.17 -5.15 -2.46
CA ASN A 14 14.26 -6.07 -2.79
C ASN A 14 14.26 -7.30 -1.86
N ILE A 15 14.02 -7.09 -0.56
CA ILE A 15 13.90 -8.18 0.41
C ILE A 15 12.69 -9.07 0.08
N MET A 16 11.56 -8.48 -0.26
CA MET A 16 10.33 -9.21 -0.61
C MET A 16 10.50 -10.05 -1.88
N GLN A 17 11.20 -9.53 -2.89
CA GLN A 17 11.56 -10.31 -4.08
C GLN A 17 12.41 -11.53 -3.71
N ARG A 18 13.40 -11.35 -2.83
CA ARG A 18 14.25 -12.46 -2.37
C ARG A 18 13.46 -13.50 -1.55
N ILE A 19 12.60 -13.05 -0.62
CA ILE A 19 11.72 -13.96 0.14
C ILE A 19 10.81 -14.74 -0.81
N ARG A 20 10.29 -14.10 -1.87
CA ARG A 20 9.46 -14.77 -2.87
C ARG A 20 10.22 -15.85 -3.63
N GLU A 21 11.46 -15.59 -4.04
CA GLU A 21 12.34 -16.60 -4.65
C GLU A 21 12.54 -17.80 -3.72
N LEU A 22 12.83 -17.54 -2.45
CA LEU A 22 13.01 -18.55 -1.42
C LEU A 22 11.72 -19.37 -1.18
N ALA A 23 10.56 -18.72 -1.17
CA ALA A 23 9.26 -19.38 -1.06
C ALA A 23 8.96 -20.30 -2.25
N LEU A 24 9.25 -19.84 -3.47
CA LEU A 24 9.11 -20.65 -4.69
C LEU A 24 10.10 -21.81 -4.73
N GLN A 25 11.33 -21.58 -4.26
CA GLN A 25 12.31 -22.65 -4.09
C GLN A 25 11.75 -23.69 -3.11
N ALA A 26 11.22 -23.25 -1.97
CA ALA A 26 10.63 -24.12 -0.95
C ALA A 26 9.41 -24.92 -1.42
N ASP A 27 8.62 -24.36 -2.35
CA ASP A 27 7.45 -25.04 -2.95
C ASP A 27 7.86 -26.13 -3.95
N ASN A 28 9.14 -26.22 -4.33
CA ASN A 28 9.64 -27.32 -5.14
C ASN A 28 9.65 -28.62 -4.33
N GLY A 29 8.70 -29.52 -4.65
CA GLY A 29 8.39 -30.74 -3.89
C GLY A 29 9.50 -31.79 -3.75
N THR A 30 10.71 -31.52 -4.26
CA THR A 30 11.89 -32.38 -4.11
C THR A 30 12.79 -32.02 -2.94
N LEU A 31 12.53 -30.92 -2.21
CA LEU A 31 13.39 -30.47 -1.11
C LEU A 31 13.33 -31.37 0.11
N ASN A 32 14.49 -31.68 0.68
CA ASN A 32 14.57 -32.41 1.94
C ASN A 32 14.34 -31.47 3.15
N ALA A 33 14.25 -32.03 4.35
CA ALA A 33 13.98 -31.25 5.55
C ALA A 33 15.13 -30.28 5.92
N SER A 34 16.38 -30.65 5.64
CA SER A 34 17.55 -29.79 5.86
C SER A 34 17.51 -28.57 4.94
N ASP A 35 17.24 -28.76 3.65
CA ASP A 35 17.20 -27.66 2.69
C ASP A 35 16.12 -26.63 3.07
N ARG A 36 14.96 -27.11 3.57
CA ARG A 36 13.90 -26.22 4.08
C ARG A 36 14.33 -25.43 5.31
N GLN A 37 15.16 -26.00 6.18
CA GLN A 37 15.70 -25.30 7.35
C GLN A 37 16.70 -24.22 6.95
N ASP A 38 17.50 -24.44 5.92
CA ASP A 38 18.43 -23.44 5.39
C ASP A 38 17.67 -22.26 4.77
N ILE A 39 16.65 -22.54 3.96
CA ILE A 39 15.75 -21.52 3.39
C ILE A 39 15.06 -20.74 4.52
N ARG A 40 14.56 -21.43 5.55
CA ARG A 40 13.95 -20.81 6.73
C ARG A 40 14.91 -19.83 7.41
N ALA A 41 16.17 -20.22 7.60
CA ALA A 41 17.16 -19.38 8.25
C ALA A 41 17.40 -18.07 7.46
N GLU A 42 17.47 -18.16 6.13
CA GLU A 42 17.58 -16.99 5.26
C GLU A 42 16.33 -16.09 5.33
N ILE A 43 15.13 -16.67 5.29
CA ILE A 43 13.87 -15.91 5.46
C ILE A 43 13.82 -15.21 6.83
N GLN A 44 14.34 -15.83 7.89
CA GLN A 44 14.40 -15.21 9.21
C GLN A 44 15.34 -13.99 9.23
N GLN A 45 16.50 -14.05 8.57
CA GLN A 45 17.39 -12.90 8.44
C GLN A 45 16.75 -11.75 7.67
N HIS A 46 15.98 -12.08 6.64
CA HIS A 46 15.20 -11.09 5.90
C HIS A 46 14.08 -10.49 6.76
N LEU A 47 13.39 -11.29 7.57
CA LEU A 47 12.40 -10.80 8.53
C LEU A 47 13.01 -9.82 9.54
N ASP A 48 14.18 -10.13 10.09
CA ASP A 48 14.90 -9.24 11.00
C ASP A 48 15.27 -7.91 10.32
N SER A 49 15.66 -7.98 9.05
CA SER A 49 15.95 -6.80 8.22
C SER A 49 14.69 -5.97 7.97
N LEU A 50 13.55 -6.60 7.65
CA LEU A 50 12.26 -5.91 7.50
C LEU A 50 11.82 -5.25 8.81
N LEU A 51 12.01 -5.92 9.95
CA LEU A 51 11.71 -5.35 11.27
C LEU A 51 12.58 -4.12 11.53
N GLN A 52 13.86 -4.16 11.17
CA GLN A 52 14.75 -3.01 11.29
C GLN A 52 14.28 -1.84 10.41
N ILE A 53 13.93 -2.10 9.15
CA ILE A 53 13.45 -1.07 8.21
C ILE A 53 12.11 -0.48 8.68
N SER A 54 11.19 -1.31 9.17
CA SER A 54 9.91 -0.85 9.73
C SER A 54 10.09 0.08 10.94
N ASN A 55 11.27 0.03 11.57
CA ASN A 55 11.72 0.85 12.69
C ASN A 55 12.81 1.87 12.29
N THR A 56 12.90 2.27 11.01
CA THR A 56 13.85 3.30 10.56
C THR A 56 13.64 4.63 11.28
N GLN A 57 14.73 5.27 11.69
CA GLN A 57 14.76 6.61 12.29
C GLN A 57 15.34 7.64 11.32
N ASP A 58 14.90 8.89 11.45
CA ASP A 58 15.52 10.03 10.76
C ASP A 58 16.73 10.59 11.54
N SER A 59 17.36 11.64 11.01
CA SER A 59 18.54 12.28 11.61
C SER A 59 18.31 12.83 13.02
N ASN A 60 17.06 13.02 13.43
CA ASN A 60 16.68 13.55 14.73
C ASN A 60 16.31 12.42 15.72
N GLY A 61 16.49 11.15 15.32
CA GLY A 61 16.10 9.98 16.10
C GLY A 61 14.60 9.72 16.13
N GLU A 62 13.81 10.36 15.25
CA GLU A 62 12.38 10.07 15.15
C GLU A 62 12.13 8.90 14.19
N TYR A 63 11.33 7.93 14.63
CA TYR A 63 10.83 6.86 13.78
C TYR A 63 9.95 7.41 12.66
N ILE A 64 10.26 7.04 11.42
CA ILE A 64 9.57 7.61 10.25
C ILE A 64 8.19 6.98 10.04
N PHE A 65 7.99 5.75 10.50
CA PHE A 65 6.75 4.98 10.37
C PHE A 65 5.87 4.97 11.64
N ALA A 66 6.15 5.83 12.62
CA ALA A 66 5.38 5.87 13.88
C ALA A 66 4.15 6.81 13.85
N GLY A 67 3.84 7.38 12.69
CA GLY A 67 2.78 8.39 12.56
C GLY A 67 3.17 9.69 13.26
N SER A 68 2.33 10.20 14.14
CA SER A 68 2.60 11.41 14.94
C SER A 68 3.48 11.13 16.17
N ARG A 69 3.60 9.86 16.58
CA ARG A 69 4.41 9.41 17.73
C ARG A 69 5.88 9.14 17.36
N GLY A 70 6.58 10.15 16.83
CA GLY A 70 7.96 10.01 16.32
C GLY A 70 8.97 9.38 17.28
N HIS A 71 8.79 9.45 18.61
CA HIS A 71 9.69 8.84 19.59
C HIS A 71 9.21 7.48 20.14
N THR A 72 8.15 6.91 19.58
CA THR A 72 7.67 5.56 19.93
C THR A 72 8.12 4.57 18.88
N GLN A 73 8.82 3.51 19.28
CA GLN A 73 9.20 2.43 18.36
C GLN A 73 7.93 1.82 17.74
N PRO A 74 7.76 1.88 16.40
CA PRO A 74 6.52 1.50 15.76
C PRO A 74 6.25 -0.01 15.80
N PHE A 75 7.23 -0.86 15.49
CA PHE A 75 7.03 -2.31 15.42
C PHE A 75 7.85 -3.05 16.47
N ILE A 76 7.16 -3.87 17.27
CA ILE A 76 7.79 -4.75 18.25
C ILE A 76 7.28 -6.19 18.08
N ALA A 77 8.13 -7.17 18.37
CA ALA A 77 7.71 -8.56 18.42
C ALA A 77 6.71 -8.78 19.57
N ASN A 78 5.67 -9.57 19.32
CA ASN A 78 4.70 -9.98 20.32
C ASN A 78 5.15 -11.29 20.97
N ALA A 79 5.08 -11.37 22.30
CA ALA A 79 5.41 -12.59 23.05
C ALA A 79 4.50 -13.78 22.68
N ALA A 80 3.29 -13.53 22.19
CA ALA A 80 2.36 -14.55 21.70
C ALA A 80 2.58 -14.95 20.23
N GLY A 81 3.60 -14.40 19.57
CA GLY A 81 3.84 -14.53 18.13
C GLY A 81 3.25 -13.37 17.31
N GLY A 82 3.89 -13.06 16.19
CA GLY A 82 3.56 -11.91 15.34
C GLY A 82 4.15 -10.58 15.84
N PHE A 83 3.63 -9.47 15.31
CA PHE A 83 4.17 -8.13 15.58
C PHE A 83 3.06 -7.14 15.99
N LEU A 84 3.39 -6.22 16.88
CA LEU A 84 2.50 -5.15 17.35
C LEU A 84 2.94 -3.81 16.77
N TYR A 85 1.96 -3.00 16.38
CA TYR A 85 2.16 -1.62 15.98
C TYR A 85 1.82 -0.65 17.11
N ASN A 86 2.81 0.09 17.61
CA ASN A 86 2.68 1.03 18.74
C ASN A 86 2.62 2.50 18.30
N GLY A 87 2.74 2.78 17.01
CA GLY A 87 2.53 4.12 16.45
C GLY A 87 1.04 4.51 16.40
N ASP A 88 0.75 5.60 15.68
CA ASP A 88 -0.62 6.00 15.37
C ASP A 88 -0.81 6.19 13.85
N SER A 89 -2.05 6.43 13.43
CA SER A 89 -2.40 6.65 12.03
C SER A 89 -2.30 8.12 11.59
N GLY A 90 -1.78 9.00 12.45
CA GLY A 90 -1.69 10.43 12.17
C GLY A 90 -0.54 10.73 11.20
N GLN A 91 -0.78 11.62 10.25
CA GLN A 91 0.24 12.14 9.35
C GLN A 91 0.59 13.58 9.72
N ARG A 92 1.88 13.89 9.74
CA ARG A 92 2.36 15.27 9.91
C ARG A 92 2.44 15.94 8.55
N LEU A 93 1.72 17.05 8.42
CA LEU A 93 1.66 17.85 7.19
C LEU A 93 2.60 19.05 7.31
N VAL A 94 3.35 19.32 6.25
CA VAL A 94 4.18 20.52 6.13
C VAL A 94 3.68 21.37 4.96
N GLN A 95 3.60 22.67 5.18
CA GLN A 95 3.27 23.63 4.14
C GLN A 95 4.48 23.89 3.24
N ILE A 96 4.27 23.82 1.94
CA ILE A 96 5.33 23.88 0.92
C ILE A 96 5.12 25.00 -0.11
N GLY A 97 3.95 25.64 -0.06
CA GLY A 97 3.56 26.78 -0.88
C GLY A 97 2.29 27.42 -0.33
N ASP A 98 1.76 28.41 -1.02
CA ASP A 98 0.48 29.03 -0.63
C ASP A 98 -0.66 28.01 -0.77
N GLY A 99 -1.36 27.75 0.33
CA GLY A 99 -2.43 26.75 0.41
C GLY A 99 -2.03 25.27 0.23
N ARG A 100 -0.77 24.94 -0.08
CA ARG A 100 -0.32 23.55 -0.35
C ARG A 100 0.39 22.92 0.83
N ARG A 101 -0.06 21.74 1.24
CA ARG A 101 0.53 20.91 2.31
C ARG A 101 0.78 19.50 1.83
N ILE A 102 1.89 18.90 2.27
CA ILE A 102 2.27 17.51 1.98
C ILE A 102 2.56 16.76 3.28
N ALA A 103 2.14 15.50 3.35
CA ALA A 103 2.51 14.59 4.43
C ALA A 103 4.00 14.21 4.34
N ILE A 104 4.73 14.32 5.44
CA ILE A 104 6.18 14.11 5.49
C ILE A 104 6.60 12.64 5.62
N SER A 105 5.66 11.77 6.00
CA SER A 105 5.80 10.31 6.03
C SER A 105 4.44 9.62 6.11
N ASP A 106 4.41 8.31 5.89
CA ASP A 106 3.26 7.45 6.09
C ASP A 106 3.31 6.68 7.42
N PRO A 107 2.16 6.48 8.09
CA PRO A 107 2.10 5.68 9.29
C PRO A 107 2.34 4.20 8.93
N GLY A 108 3.15 3.53 9.74
CA GLY A 108 3.51 2.13 9.58
C GLY A 108 2.30 1.19 9.58
N SER A 109 1.19 1.55 10.21
CA SER A 109 -0.06 0.80 10.09
C SER A 109 -0.53 0.69 8.64
N GLY A 110 -0.50 1.80 7.91
CA GLY A 110 -0.90 1.85 6.51
C GLY A 110 0.14 1.25 5.56
N VAL A 111 1.41 1.20 5.96
CA VAL A 111 2.50 0.67 5.13
C VAL A 111 2.68 -0.84 5.30
N PHE A 112 2.76 -1.32 6.54
CA PHE A 112 3.15 -2.71 6.82
C PHE A 112 2.03 -3.56 7.42
N ARG A 113 1.01 -2.96 8.07
CA ARG A 113 -0.01 -3.72 8.82
C ARG A 113 -1.30 -3.99 8.05
N ASP A 114 -1.81 -2.97 7.37
CA ASP A 114 -3.16 -2.98 6.80
C ASP A 114 -3.14 -3.55 5.36
N ILE A 115 -2.51 -4.72 5.17
CA ILE A 115 -2.37 -5.42 3.88
C ILE A 115 -3.44 -6.50 3.77
N ARG A 116 -4.23 -6.49 2.69
CA ARG A 116 -5.25 -7.52 2.43
C ARG A 116 -4.60 -8.82 1.95
N VAL A 117 -4.87 -9.93 2.64
CA VAL A 117 -4.32 -11.26 2.31
C VAL A 117 -5.20 -12.05 1.33
N GLY A 118 -4.75 -13.23 0.91
CA GLY A 118 -5.41 -14.06 -0.07
C GLY A 118 -5.21 -13.51 -1.48
N ASN A 119 -6.29 -13.39 -2.24
CA ASN A 119 -6.26 -12.71 -3.55
C ASN A 119 -6.68 -11.23 -3.47
N GLY A 120 -6.67 -10.65 -2.26
CA GLY A 120 -7.11 -9.28 -1.97
C GLY A 120 -8.62 -9.15 -1.72
N THR A 121 -9.43 -10.12 -2.14
CA THR A 121 -10.89 -10.16 -1.90
C THR A 121 -11.28 -11.25 -0.91
N PHE A 122 -10.73 -12.45 -1.07
CA PHE A 122 -10.92 -13.58 -0.17
C PHE A 122 -9.61 -14.36 0.00
N GLY A 123 -9.51 -15.07 1.13
CA GLY A 123 -8.48 -16.05 1.40
C GLY A 123 -9.04 -17.46 1.39
N VAL A 124 -8.16 -18.44 1.23
CA VAL A 124 -8.49 -19.87 1.29
C VAL A 124 -7.70 -20.55 2.41
N ALA A 125 -8.22 -21.64 2.94
CA ALA A 125 -7.52 -22.51 3.88
C ALA A 125 -7.96 -23.97 3.67
N ALA A 126 -7.04 -24.91 3.84
CA ALA A 126 -7.38 -26.33 3.99
C ALA A 126 -7.52 -26.65 5.48
N ASP A 127 -8.50 -27.48 5.83
CA ASP A 127 -8.65 -27.95 7.21
C ASP A 127 -7.45 -28.83 7.60
N ALA A 128 -6.92 -28.64 8.82
CA ALA A 128 -5.79 -29.40 9.33
C ALA A 128 -6.12 -30.89 9.52
N ALA A 129 -7.40 -31.24 9.61
CA ALA A 129 -7.89 -32.62 9.68
C ALA A 129 -7.98 -33.31 8.31
N ASN A 130 -7.70 -32.60 7.20
CA ASN A 130 -7.71 -33.21 5.87
C ASN A 130 -6.69 -34.33 5.78
N THR A 131 -7.10 -35.44 5.17
CA THR A 131 -6.27 -36.65 5.03
C THR A 131 -5.88 -36.93 3.58
N GLY A 132 -6.57 -36.33 2.61
CA GLY A 132 -6.22 -36.43 1.21
C GLY A 132 -5.09 -35.50 0.79
N THR A 133 -4.79 -35.53 -0.51
CA THR A 133 -3.70 -34.76 -1.13
C THR A 133 -4.19 -33.54 -1.90
N GLY A 134 -5.45 -33.13 -1.70
CA GLY A 134 -6.03 -32.00 -2.41
C GLY A 134 -5.48 -30.65 -1.92
N VAL A 135 -5.00 -29.83 -2.84
CA VAL A 135 -4.51 -28.46 -2.63
C VAL A 135 -5.44 -27.49 -3.35
N ILE A 136 -6.07 -26.58 -2.60
CA ILE A 136 -6.93 -25.53 -3.13
C ILE A 136 -6.09 -24.33 -3.58
N SER A 137 -6.41 -23.78 -4.76
CA SER A 137 -5.78 -22.54 -5.23
C SER A 137 -6.26 -21.31 -4.46
N ASN A 138 -5.50 -20.22 -4.54
CA ASN A 138 -5.86 -18.91 -3.96
C ASN A 138 -7.15 -18.32 -4.57
N GLY A 139 -7.64 -18.91 -5.68
CA GLY A 139 -8.87 -18.52 -6.34
C GLY A 139 -8.81 -17.16 -7.04
N THR A 140 -9.86 -16.88 -7.81
CA THR A 140 -10.01 -15.61 -8.53
C THR A 140 -11.45 -15.11 -8.43
N VAL A 141 -11.61 -13.79 -8.53
CA VAL A 141 -12.91 -13.14 -8.67
C VAL A 141 -13.18 -12.94 -10.16
N THR A 142 -14.17 -13.63 -10.71
CA THR A 142 -14.53 -13.57 -12.14
C THR A 142 -15.70 -12.62 -12.40
N ASN A 143 -16.55 -12.38 -11.41
CA ASN A 143 -17.62 -11.40 -11.46
C ASN A 143 -17.76 -10.69 -10.11
N PRO A 144 -17.12 -9.51 -9.93
CA PRO A 144 -17.19 -8.75 -8.69
C PRO A 144 -18.61 -8.35 -8.26
N ALA A 145 -19.54 -8.16 -9.20
CA ALA A 145 -20.93 -7.80 -8.89
C ALA A 145 -21.74 -8.97 -8.32
N ALA A 146 -21.30 -10.22 -8.56
CA ALA A 146 -21.93 -11.42 -8.02
C ALA A 146 -21.27 -11.91 -6.72
N TRP A 147 -20.14 -11.30 -6.31
CA TRP A 147 -19.46 -11.66 -5.08
C TRP A 147 -20.27 -11.26 -3.86
N VAL A 148 -20.50 -12.24 -2.97
CA VAL A 148 -21.16 -12.04 -1.68
C VAL A 148 -20.14 -12.37 -0.59
N PRO A 149 -19.70 -11.39 0.23
CA PRO A 149 -18.80 -11.67 1.34
C PRO A 149 -19.47 -12.56 2.39
N ASP A 150 -19.00 -13.80 2.49
CA ASP A 150 -19.42 -14.78 3.49
C ASP A 150 -18.28 -15.80 3.67
N THR A 151 -18.35 -16.65 4.70
CA THR A 151 -17.51 -17.83 4.82
C THR A 151 -18.18 -19.01 4.12
N TYR A 152 -17.44 -19.61 3.20
CA TYR A 152 -17.87 -20.77 2.43
C TYR A 152 -17.00 -21.97 2.78
N THR A 153 -17.60 -23.14 2.80
CA THR A 153 -16.91 -24.41 3.01
C THR A 153 -17.18 -25.34 1.84
N ILE A 154 -16.12 -25.78 1.19
CA ILE A 154 -16.13 -26.89 0.23
C ILE A 154 -15.89 -28.16 1.03
N THR A 155 -16.86 -29.07 1.04
CA THR A 155 -16.72 -30.39 1.68
C THR A 155 -16.68 -31.47 0.61
N MET A 156 -15.66 -32.31 0.69
CA MET A 156 -15.50 -33.47 -0.18
C MET A 156 -16.38 -34.61 0.34
N THR A 157 -17.21 -35.18 -0.53
CA THR A 157 -18.26 -36.14 -0.16
C THR A 157 -18.13 -37.44 -0.95
N ALA A 158 -18.69 -38.50 -0.37
CA ALA A 158 -18.64 -39.85 -0.95
C ALA A 158 -19.84 -40.14 -1.87
N GLY A 159 -19.55 -40.75 -3.02
CA GLY A 159 -20.52 -41.36 -3.94
C GLY A 159 -19.88 -42.55 -4.67
N THR A 160 -20.33 -42.88 -5.89
CA THR A 160 -19.61 -43.82 -6.78
C THR A 160 -18.28 -43.26 -7.30
N SER A 161 -18.10 -41.94 -7.20
CA SER A 161 -16.89 -41.16 -7.44
C SER A 161 -16.82 -40.04 -6.38
N THR A 162 -15.65 -39.46 -6.13
CA THR A 162 -15.53 -38.31 -5.22
C THR A 162 -16.38 -37.14 -5.74
N THR A 163 -17.20 -36.56 -4.87
CA THR A 163 -18.05 -35.40 -5.14
C THR A 163 -17.70 -34.25 -4.21
N TYR A 164 -18.22 -33.05 -4.45
CA TYR A 164 -18.08 -31.92 -3.55
C TYR A 164 -19.41 -31.19 -3.34
N GLU A 165 -19.53 -30.53 -2.20
CA GLU A 165 -20.59 -29.56 -1.91
C GLU A 165 -19.96 -28.25 -1.42
N VAL A 166 -20.45 -27.12 -1.92
CA VAL A 166 -20.09 -25.78 -1.46
C VAL A 166 -21.27 -25.21 -0.68
N ARG A 167 -21.03 -24.88 0.58
CA ARG A 167 -22.05 -24.31 1.48
C ARG A 167 -21.55 -23.03 2.14
N ASN A 168 -22.46 -22.15 2.50
CA ASN A 168 -22.13 -20.97 3.31
C ASN A 168 -22.29 -21.23 4.82
N VAL A 169 -22.06 -20.21 5.65
CA VAL A 169 -22.21 -20.29 7.11
C VAL A 169 -23.63 -20.64 7.55
N ALA A 170 -24.65 -20.25 6.77
CA ALA A 170 -26.05 -20.61 6.98
C ALA A 170 -26.40 -22.02 6.48
N ASN A 171 -25.40 -22.82 6.10
CA ASN A 171 -25.52 -24.19 5.56
C ASN A 171 -26.33 -24.28 4.25
N THR A 172 -26.52 -23.17 3.55
CA THR A 172 -27.19 -23.12 2.24
C THR A 172 -26.26 -23.70 1.18
N LEU A 173 -26.77 -24.63 0.37
CA LEU A 173 -26.02 -25.22 -0.75
C LEU A 173 -25.96 -24.24 -1.93
N LEU A 174 -24.75 -23.94 -2.39
CA LEU A 174 -24.50 -22.98 -3.47
C LEU A 174 -24.04 -23.67 -4.76
N SER A 175 -23.27 -24.74 -4.62
CA SER A 175 -22.73 -25.51 -5.74
C SER A 175 -22.42 -26.93 -5.30
N SER A 176 -22.51 -27.89 -6.21
CA SER A 176 -22.14 -29.28 -5.98
C SER A 176 -21.84 -29.96 -7.30
N GLY A 177 -21.00 -30.99 -7.28
CA GLY A 177 -20.72 -31.77 -8.49
C GLY A 177 -19.75 -32.91 -8.26
N THR A 178 -19.45 -33.63 -9.34
CA THR A 178 -18.37 -34.62 -9.37
C THR A 178 -17.04 -33.90 -9.32
N TYR A 179 -16.14 -34.35 -8.44
CA TYR A 179 -14.81 -33.80 -8.32
C TYR A 179 -13.93 -34.29 -9.48
N GLN A 180 -13.23 -33.36 -10.10
CA GLN A 180 -12.15 -33.62 -11.05
C GLN A 180 -10.95 -32.76 -10.66
N SER A 181 -9.76 -33.36 -10.56
CA SER A 181 -8.56 -32.64 -10.14
C SER A 181 -8.24 -31.47 -11.07
N GLY A 182 -8.14 -30.26 -10.50
CA GLY A 182 -7.86 -29.02 -11.23
C GLY A 182 -9.04 -28.47 -12.04
N ALA A 183 -10.22 -29.09 -11.97
CA ALA A 183 -11.41 -28.50 -12.57
C ALA A 183 -11.92 -27.32 -11.73
N ALA A 184 -12.48 -26.32 -12.42
CA ALA A 184 -13.01 -25.12 -11.78
C ALA A 184 -14.27 -25.42 -10.94
N ILE A 185 -14.29 -24.90 -9.73
CA ILE A 185 -15.44 -24.85 -8.84
C ILE A 185 -15.88 -23.39 -8.75
N SER A 186 -17.00 -23.08 -9.40
CA SER A 186 -17.52 -21.71 -9.55
C SER A 186 -18.80 -21.50 -8.75
N PHE A 187 -18.89 -20.40 -8.01
CA PHE A 187 -20.09 -19.98 -7.27
C PHE A 187 -19.96 -18.50 -6.89
N ASN A 188 -21.08 -17.77 -6.75
CA ASN A 188 -21.11 -16.36 -6.31
C ASN A 188 -20.01 -15.47 -6.93
N GLY A 189 -19.77 -15.56 -8.23
CA GLY A 189 -18.80 -14.71 -8.94
C GLY A 189 -17.32 -15.00 -8.65
N ILE A 190 -17.01 -16.09 -7.96
CA ILE A 190 -15.64 -16.55 -7.71
C ILE A 190 -15.40 -17.94 -8.28
N VAL A 191 -14.12 -18.24 -8.51
CA VAL A 191 -13.65 -19.54 -8.98
C VAL A 191 -12.45 -19.97 -8.15
N VAL A 192 -12.48 -21.21 -7.70
CA VAL A 192 -11.33 -21.93 -7.13
C VAL A 192 -11.15 -23.26 -7.86
N ASP A 193 -9.99 -23.88 -7.72
CA ASP A 193 -9.74 -25.26 -8.15
C ASP A 193 -8.99 -26.01 -7.06
N ILE A 194 -9.21 -27.32 -7.00
CA ILE A 194 -8.50 -28.21 -6.07
C ILE A 194 -7.75 -29.24 -6.89
N LYS A 195 -6.42 -29.28 -6.79
CA LYS A 195 -5.56 -30.25 -7.46
C LYS A 195 -5.16 -31.37 -6.51
N GLY A 196 -5.12 -32.61 -7.00
CA GLY A 196 -4.72 -33.78 -6.22
C GLY A 196 -5.88 -34.75 -5.99
N VAL A 197 -5.78 -35.55 -4.93
CA VAL A 197 -6.78 -36.56 -4.58
C VAL A 197 -7.26 -36.30 -3.14
N PRO A 198 -8.20 -35.37 -2.94
CA PRO A 198 -8.82 -35.18 -1.63
C PRO A 198 -9.56 -36.43 -1.18
N ALA A 199 -9.56 -36.67 0.13
CA ALA A 199 -10.29 -37.75 0.77
C ALA A 199 -11.73 -37.32 1.09
N ASN A 200 -12.61 -38.30 1.27
CA ASN A 200 -13.98 -38.02 1.70
C ASN A 200 -13.96 -37.42 3.11
N GLY A 201 -14.69 -36.31 3.30
CA GLY A 201 -14.70 -35.54 4.53
C GLY A 201 -13.69 -34.39 4.56
N ASP A 202 -12.74 -34.31 3.62
CA ASP A 202 -11.82 -33.18 3.54
C ASP A 202 -12.59 -31.87 3.32
N ARG A 203 -12.13 -30.79 3.94
CA ARG A 203 -12.76 -29.46 3.91
C ARG A 203 -11.78 -28.37 3.51
N TYR A 204 -12.29 -27.42 2.75
CA TYR A 204 -11.59 -26.20 2.37
C TYR A 204 -12.48 -25.00 2.67
N THR A 205 -11.92 -24.00 3.33
CA THR A 205 -12.64 -22.79 3.73
C THR A 205 -12.22 -21.63 2.84
N ILE A 206 -13.20 -20.84 2.42
CA ILE A 206 -13.01 -19.59 1.69
C ILE A 206 -13.67 -18.51 2.53
N ALA A 207 -12.89 -17.50 2.92
CA ALA A 207 -13.36 -16.43 3.80
C ALA A 207 -12.95 -15.06 3.25
N PRO A 208 -13.70 -13.98 3.56
CA PRO A 208 -13.32 -12.64 3.13
C PRO A 208 -11.90 -12.29 3.58
N ALA A 209 -11.16 -11.58 2.71
CA ALA A 209 -9.77 -11.24 2.97
C ALA A 209 -9.67 -10.37 4.24
N ALA A 210 -8.87 -10.82 5.20
CA ALA A 210 -8.53 -10.04 6.38
C ALA A 210 -7.32 -9.13 6.09
N ASN A 211 -7.06 -8.19 7.00
CA ASN A 211 -5.77 -7.50 7.01
C ASN A 211 -4.74 -8.34 7.77
N ARG A 212 -3.50 -8.37 7.30
CA ARG A 212 -2.36 -8.98 7.99
C ARG A 212 -1.12 -8.13 7.82
N ASP A 213 -0.32 -8.10 8.86
CA ASP A 213 0.98 -7.45 8.83
C ASP A 213 2.00 -8.23 8.00
N LEU A 214 2.83 -7.50 7.24
CA LEU A 214 3.91 -8.01 6.40
C LEU A 214 4.88 -8.87 7.20
N LEU A 215 5.30 -8.39 8.38
CA LEU A 215 6.26 -9.11 9.22
C LEU A 215 5.67 -10.46 9.67
N THR A 216 4.39 -10.48 10.01
CA THR A 216 3.62 -11.68 10.36
C THR A 216 3.46 -12.61 9.17
N THR A 217 3.23 -12.10 7.95
CA THR A 217 3.19 -12.92 6.72
C THR A 217 4.52 -13.64 6.50
N VAL A 218 5.64 -12.94 6.61
CA VAL A 218 6.98 -13.53 6.45
C VAL A 218 7.29 -14.50 7.60
N GLN A 219 6.90 -14.19 8.83
CA GLN A 219 7.05 -15.10 9.97
C GLN A 219 6.24 -16.39 9.79
N ASN A 220 5.02 -16.30 9.26
CA ASN A 220 4.18 -17.47 8.98
C ASN A 220 4.80 -18.36 7.90
N LEU A 221 5.42 -17.77 6.88
CA LEU A 221 6.19 -18.52 5.89
C LEU A 221 7.36 -19.26 6.54
N ALA A 222 8.16 -18.59 7.38
CA ALA A 222 9.24 -19.24 8.11
C ALA A 222 8.74 -20.40 9.01
N ASN A 223 7.61 -20.21 9.70
CA ASN A 223 7.00 -21.24 10.53
C ASN A 223 6.51 -22.45 9.71
N THR A 224 6.01 -22.20 8.49
CA THR A 224 5.58 -23.25 7.55
C THR A 224 6.73 -24.16 7.17
N LEU A 225 7.92 -23.60 6.92
CA LEU A 225 9.13 -24.36 6.59
C LEU A 225 9.67 -25.16 7.78
N ASP A 226 9.45 -24.67 9.00
CA ASP A 226 9.80 -25.35 10.25
C ASP A 226 8.81 -26.47 10.62
N GLY A 227 7.71 -26.62 9.88
CA GLY A 227 6.62 -27.55 10.20
C GLY A 227 5.81 -27.15 11.44
N LYS A 228 5.96 -25.91 11.93
CA LYS A 228 5.23 -25.40 13.09
C LYS A 228 3.82 -25.00 12.69
N GLY A 229 2.83 -25.64 13.31
CA GLY A 229 1.40 -25.32 13.11
C GLY A 229 0.80 -25.82 11.81
N THR A 230 1.60 -26.47 10.94
CA THR A 230 1.11 -27.20 9.77
C THR A 230 0.92 -28.68 10.14
N GLY A 231 -0.11 -29.32 9.60
CA GLY A 231 -0.15 -30.79 9.61
C GLY A 231 1.14 -31.29 8.95
N THR A 232 1.82 -32.28 9.52
CA THR A 232 3.16 -32.71 9.06
C THR A 232 3.17 -33.36 7.66
N SER A 233 2.05 -33.32 6.94
CA SER A 233 1.91 -33.81 5.57
C SER A 233 2.52 -32.82 4.58
N SER A 234 3.21 -33.34 3.55
CA SER A 234 3.73 -32.54 2.44
C SER A 234 2.64 -31.69 1.77
N THR A 235 1.42 -32.20 1.65
CA THR A 235 0.27 -31.47 1.09
C THR A 235 -0.08 -30.23 1.92
N ALA A 236 -0.08 -30.33 3.24
CA ALA A 236 -0.40 -29.19 4.11
C ALA A 236 0.69 -28.11 4.02
N ILE A 237 1.96 -28.51 3.92
CA ILE A 237 3.08 -27.59 3.67
C ILE A 237 2.89 -26.88 2.33
N THR A 238 2.65 -27.62 1.23
CA THR A 238 2.40 -27.05 -0.10
C THR A 238 1.20 -26.09 -0.10
N GLN A 239 0.10 -26.45 0.56
CA GLN A 239 -1.06 -25.56 0.69
C GLN A 239 -0.68 -24.23 1.37
N GLN A 240 0.06 -24.31 2.47
CA GLN A 240 0.43 -23.14 3.25
C GLN A 240 1.48 -22.28 2.53
N LEU A 241 2.37 -22.90 1.74
CA LEU A 241 3.31 -22.19 0.86
C LEU A 241 2.57 -21.42 -0.25
N ASN A 242 1.58 -22.04 -0.91
CA ASN A 242 0.77 -21.35 -1.92
C ASN A 242 0.01 -20.14 -1.34
N ILE A 243 -0.54 -20.28 -0.14
CA ILE A 243 -1.19 -19.16 0.56
C ILE A 243 -0.16 -18.08 0.88
N ALA A 244 1.00 -18.45 1.44
CA ALA A 244 2.05 -17.50 1.80
C ALA A 244 2.60 -16.75 0.57
N ILE A 245 2.81 -17.42 -0.55
CA ILE A 245 3.26 -16.78 -1.81
C ILE A 245 2.22 -15.76 -2.29
N GLY A 246 0.93 -16.11 -2.26
CA GLY A 246 -0.14 -15.15 -2.60
C GLY A 246 -0.17 -13.95 -1.66
N ASP A 247 0.01 -14.17 -0.36
CA ASP A 247 0.06 -13.10 0.65
C ASP A 247 1.30 -12.20 0.49
N LEU A 248 2.45 -12.78 0.10
CA LEU A 248 3.66 -12.01 -0.26
C LEU A 248 3.42 -11.16 -1.51
N ASP A 249 2.73 -11.67 -2.52
CA ASP A 249 2.38 -10.93 -3.73
C ASP A 249 1.44 -9.76 -3.43
N GLN A 250 0.45 -9.95 -2.55
CA GLN A 250 -0.39 -8.84 -2.06
C GLN A 250 0.45 -7.78 -1.32
N SER A 251 1.38 -8.24 -0.48
CA SER A 251 2.26 -7.35 0.28
C SER A 251 3.21 -6.55 -0.63
N PHE A 252 3.79 -7.20 -1.64
CA PHE A 252 4.66 -6.55 -2.62
C PHE A 252 3.91 -5.46 -3.40
N ASN A 253 2.71 -5.77 -3.90
CA ASN A 253 1.88 -4.80 -4.63
C ASN A 253 1.48 -3.61 -3.74
N HIS A 254 1.19 -3.86 -2.46
CA HIS A 254 0.86 -2.81 -1.50
C HIS A 254 2.03 -1.85 -1.25
N ILE A 255 3.25 -2.37 -1.06
CA ILE A 255 4.44 -1.52 -0.90
C ILE A 255 4.71 -0.70 -2.17
N LEU A 256 4.57 -1.31 -3.34
CA LEU A 256 4.71 -0.62 -4.63
C LEU A 256 3.71 0.54 -4.78
N GLU A 257 2.45 0.34 -4.35
CA GLU A 257 1.43 1.39 -4.30
C GLU A 257 1.88 2.54 -3.38
N LYS A 258 2.34 2.23 -2.16
CA LYS A 258 2.86 3.26 -1.22
C LYS A 258 4.02 4.05 -1.81
N ARG A 259 4.97 3.37 -2.46
CA ARG A 259 6.08 4.03 -3.16
C ARG A 259 5.61 4.94 -4.30
N THR A 260 4.60 4.53 -5.04
CA THR A 260 3.99 5.37 -6.09
C THR A 260 3.41 6.66 -5.49
N HIS A 261 2.73 6.58 -4.35
CA HIS A 261 2.24 7.77 -3.63
C HIS A 261 3.38 8.64 -3.09
N ILE A 262 4.47 8.05 -2.56
CA ILE A 262 5.66 8.82 -2.15
C ILE A 262 6.28 9.54 -3.36
N GLY A 263 6.42 8.86 -4.49
CA GLY A 263 6.91 9.45 -5.74
C GLY A 263 6.07 10.65 -6.19
N SER A 264 4.74 10.56 -6.11
CA SER A 264 3.85 11.69 -6.41
C SER A 264 4.09 12.91 -5.49
N ARG A 265 4.35 12.68 -4.20
CA ARG A 265 4.68 13.74 -3.24
C ARG A 265 6.06 14.34 -3.48
N LEU A 266 7.04 13.52 -3.86
CA LEU A 266 8.38 13.99 -4.25
C LEU A 266 8.30 14.90 -5.49
N ASN A 267 7.56 14.50 -6.53
CA ASN A 267 7.35 15.32 -7.71
C ASN A 267 6.65 16.65 -7.39
N ALA A 268 5.67 16.63 -6.49
CA ALA A 268 5.00 17.85 -6.04
C ALA A 268 5.96 18.77 -5.28
N LEU A 269 6.83 18.23 -4.42
CA LEU A 269 7.88 19.01 -3.74
C LEU A 269 8.87 19.65 -4.72
N ASP A 270 9.29 18.92 -5.75
CA ASP A 270 10.22 19.45 -6.75
C ASP A 270 9.58 20.58 -7.57
N SER A 271 8.30 20.44 -7.92
CA SER A 271 7.54 21.49 -8.60
C SER A 271 7.43 22.76 -7.74
N GLU A 272 7.09 22.62 -6.45
CA GLU A 272 7.08 23.74 -5.51
C GLU A 272 8.44 24.40 -5.34
N SER A 273 9.49 23.59 -5.23
CA SER A 273 10.86 24.08 -5.10
C SER A 273 11.24 24.97 -6.27
N ASN A 274 10.86 24.60 -7.49
CA ASN A 274 11.11 25.40 -8.69
C ASN A 274 10.28 26.69 -8.71
N MET A 275 8.99 26.62 -8.39
CA MET A 275 8.15 27.84 -8.28
C MET A 275 8.68 28.82 -7.23
N ASN A 276 9.13 28.33 -6.08
CA ASN A 276 9.69 29.15 -5.03
C ASN A 276 11.03 29.80 -5.46
N LYS A 277 11.86 29.10 -6.24
CA LYS A 277 13.08 29.67 -6.84
C LYS A 277 12.76 30.78 -7.83
N ASP A 278 11.78 30.56 -8.72
CA ASP A 278 11.35 31.57 -9.69
C ASP A 278 10.79 32.82 -9.00
N LEU A 279 9.96 32.64 -7.96
CA LEU A 279 9.46 33.74 -7.14
C LEU A 279 10.60 34.49 -6.46
N SER A 280 11.60 33.78 -5.90
CA SER A 280 12.78 34.41 -5.31
C SER A 280 13.55 35.25 -6.33
N LEU A 281 13.74 34.76 -7.56
CA LEU A 281 14.41 35.51 -8.63
C LEU A 281 13.62 36.76 -9.04
N GLN A 282 12.29 36.66 -9.14
CA GLN A 282 11.42 37.78 -9.44
C GLN A 282 11.47 38.86 -8.35
N LEU A 283 11.48 38.45 -7.08
CA LEU A 283 11.61 39.36 -5.95
C LEU A 283 12.98 40.06 -5.94
N GLN A 284 14.06 39.34 -6.26
CA GLN A 284 15.40 39.94 -6.40
C GLN A 284 15.46 40.95 -7.55
N SER A 285 14.88 40.62 -8.71
CA SER A 285 14.80 41.54 -9.84
C SER A 285 13.98 42.79 -9.50
N SER A 286 12.82 42.61 -8.87
CA SER A 286 11.96 43.71 -8.42
C SER A 286 12.67 44.61 -7.42
N LEU A 287 13.41 44.03 -6.48
CA LEU A 287 14.23 44.78 -5.52
C LEU A 287 15.37 45.53 -6.21
N SER A 288 16.04 44.93 -7.20
CA SER A 288 17.05 45.62 -8.00
C SER A 288 16.43 46.80 -8.72
N THR A 289 15.34 46.60 -9.46
CA THR A 289 14.64 47.70 -10.14
C THR A 289 14.23 48.79 -9.17
N LEU A 290 13.69 48.45 -7.99
CA LEU A 290 13.31 49.44 -6.98
C LEU A 290 14.53 50.20 -6.44
N LYS A 291 15.66 49.52 -6.23
CA LYS A 291 16.91 50.14 -5.78
C LYS A 291 17.55 51.03 -6.86
N ASP A 292 17.46 50.59 -8.11
CA ASP A 292 18.00 51.28 -9.29
C ASP A 292 17.07 52.41 -9.76
N THR A 293 15.82 52.42 -9.30
CA THR A 293 14.88 53.51 -9.54
C THR A 293 15.35 54.74 -8.76
N ASP A 294 15.82 55.75 -9.48
CA ASP A 294 16.08 57.06 -8.91
C ASP A 294 14.74 57.68 -8.45
N PHE A 295 14.45 57.53 -7.16
CA PHE A 295 13.23 58.02 -6.53
C PHE A 295 13.03 59.53 -6.75
N ALA A 296 14.09 60.32 -6.92
CA ALA A 296 13.97 61.74 -7.22
C ALA A 296 13.42 61.96 -8.64
N ALA A 297 13.93 61.25 -9.64
CA ALA A 297 13.43 61.32 -11.02
C ALA A 297 12.03 60.71 -11.16
N ALA A 298 11.75 59.60 -10.47
CA ALA A 298 10.43 58.95 -10.47
C ALA A 298 9.36 59.82 -9.78
N ALA A 299 9.69 60.47 -8.66
CA ALA A 299 8.81 61.43 -8.01
C ALA A 299 8.55 62.66 -8.89
N LEU A 300 9.56 63.12 -9.64
CA LEU A 300 9.42 64.20 -10.61
C LEU A 300 8.47 63.81 -11.76
N HIS A 301 8.62 62.60 -12.30
CA HIS A 301 7.74 62.05 -13.32
C HIS A 301 6.29 61.89 -12.84
N LEU A 302 6.09 61.40 -11.60
CA LEU A 302 4.77 61.28 -11.00
C LEU A 302 4.13 62.66 -10.79
N ASN A 303 4.90 63.65 -10.31
CA ASN A 303 4.42 65.02 -10.19
C ASN A 303 4.03 65.62 -11.55
N GLN A 304 4.83 65.37 -12.60
CA GLN A 304 4.50 65.79 -13.97
C GLN A 304 3.22 65.13 -14.47
N GLN A 305 3.00 63.83 -14.20
CA GLN A 305 1.77 63.13 -14.57
C GLN A 305 0.55 63.64 -13.79
N LEU A 306 0.69 63.89 -12.48
CA LEU A 306 -0.37 64.50 -11.67
C LEU A 306 -0.72 65.91 -12.18
N THR A 307 0.29 66.71 -12.52
CA THR A 307 0.11 68.05 -13.08
C THR A 307 -0.60 68.00 -14.44
N ALA A 308 -0.20 67.07 -15.32
CA ALA A 308 -0.84 66.86 -16.62
C ALA A 308 -2.30 66.39 -16.48
N LEU A 309 -2.59 65.48 -15.53
CA LEU A 309 -3.95 65.04 -15.22
C LEU A 309 -4.81 66.19 -14.69
N GLN A 310 -4.26 67.02 -13.80
CA GLN A 310 -4.94 68.20 -13.26
C GLN A 310 -5.23 69.24 -14.35
N ALA A 311 -4.28 69.46 -15.26
CA ALA A 311 -4.46 70.29 -16.44
C ALA A 311 -5.52 69.73 -17.41
N ALA A 312 -5.57 68.39 -17.59
CA ALA A 312 -6.60 67.74 -18.38
C ALA A 312 -8.00 67.93 -17.76
N TYR A 313 -8.13 67.81 -16.43
CA TYR A 313 -9.40 68.10 -15.74
C TYR A 313 -9.82 69.58 -15.87
N LEU A 314 -8.88 70.51 -15.75
CA LEU A 314 -9.16 71.94 -15.94
C LEU A 314 -9.58 72.24 -17.38
N SER A 315 -8.88 71.67 -18.36
CA SER A 315 -9.19 71.82 -19.79
C SER A 315 -10.57 71.23 -20.11
N PHE A 316 -10.89 70.05 -19.57
CA PHE A 316 -12.20 69.44 -19.69
C PHE A 316 -13.30 70.31 -19.05
N SER A 317 -13.06 70.87 -17.86
CA SER A 317 -14.00 71.78 -17.20
C SER A 317 -14.22 73.08 -17.98
N GLN A 318 -13.17 73.64 -18.59
CA GLN A 318 -13.26 74.86 -19.41
C GLN A 318 -13.99 74.60 -20.73
N ILE A 319 -13.76 73.44 -21.37
CA ILE A 319 -14.47 73.03 -22.58
C ILE A 319 -15.96 72.83 -22.28
N GLN A 320 -16.31 72.19 -21.16
CA GLN A 320 -17.72 72.06 -20.72
C GLN A 320 -18.36 73.42 -20.42
N ARG A 321 -17.60 74.36 -19.85
CA ARG A 321 -18.08 75.72 -19.55
C ARG A 321 -18.27 76.57 -20.81
N LEU A 322 -17.39 76.42 -21.82
CA LEU A 322 -17.52 77.07 -23.13
C LEU A 322 -18.68 76.45 -23.96
N SER A 323 -18.92 75.15 -23.83
CA SER A 323 -20.07 74.47 -24.46
C SER A 323 -21.43 74.99 -23.95
N LEU A 324 -21.50 75.43 -22.69
CA LEU A 324 -22.71 75.98 -22.07
C LEU A 324 -22.94 77.48 -22.40
N PHE A 325 -21.90 78.20 -22.82
CA PHE A 325 -22.03 79.59 -23.26
C PHE A 325 -22.32 79.75 -24.77
N ASN A 326 -22.09 78.72 -25.58
CA ASN A 326 -22.48 78.70 -27.00
C ASN A 326 -23.88 78.10 -27.25
N SER A 327 -24.62 77.76 -26.18
CA SER A 327 -25.98 77.20 -26.25
C SER A 327 -27.06 78.11 -25.64
N LEU A 328 -26.75 79.40 -25.44
CA LEU A 328 -27.69 80.49 -25.16
C LEU A 328 -27.64 81.50 -26.31
#